data_AF-A0AAW1U7Y6-F1
#
_entry.id   AF-A0AAW1U7Y6-F1
#
_cell.length_a   1.000
_cell.length_b   1.000
_cell.length_c   1.000
_cell.angle_alpha   90.00
_cell.angle_beta   90.00
_cell.angle_gamma   90.00
#
_symmetry.space_group_name_H-M   'P 1'
#
loop_
_entity.id
_entity.type
_entity.pdbx_description
1 polymer ?
#
loop_
_entity_poly.entity_id
_entity_poly.type
_entity_poly.pdbx_seq_one_letter_code
_entity_poly.pdbx_strand_id
1 'polypeptide(L)'
;MPYPDSPFRQDIELCLINNMRDKSNYISKMNNYFRWLCTTPQITSLRVNTLQSNPEDTINLLKKYFQSIKPNMIPNVSMHEKLEDVIIIQHVPSKLESIHLKEVIVDVACGAAVLRGAHIFAPGVLGMVNGCQTGDNVSIYVDLAKKCNKGFSKIYKEAKVFIGNGVVVMPRSSLFSPNLKPNGIAVQVSETISGCFQISENILPPGYILLQNLPSIICVHALDPKPNEIILDMCASPGHKTSHIAALMKNQGTLVAIDKITKKIELLKEHCANFNAKAHIFLSDSTSIFQPFSTNTPENGPPYPAGTFDKILLDAPCSALGRRPQFRNDITKAVLLSYVPLQKKLFSNAVHLLKKDGILVYSTCTISVGENENIVAWALKKFPDLTLIETKFHFGSGGLDGTSLSKEELRLVQRFGECSKTDSIGFFIACFTRK
;
A
#
# COMPACT_ATOMS: atom_id res chain seq x y z
N MET A 1 2.09 15.80 -19.28
CA MET A 1 2.71 14.59 -18.68
C MET A 1 2.08 13.36 -19.32
N PRO A 2 2.79 12.23 -19.43
CA PRO A 2 2.28 11.02 -20.09
C PRO A 2 1.21 10.27 -19.27
N TYR A 3 0.86 10.72 -18.06
CA TYR A 3 -0.18 10.12 -17.23
C TYR A 3 -1.59 10.43 -17.75
N PRO A 4 -2.56 9.49 -17.59
CA PRO A 4 -3.96 9.75 -17.90
C PRO A 4 -4.57 10.79 -16.93
N ASP A 5 -5.64 11.46 -17.35
CA ASP A 5 -6.33 12.46 -16.53
C ASP A 5 -7.08 11.87 -15.34
N SER A 6 -7.61 10.65 -15.47
CA SER A 6 -8.29 9.93 -14.40
C SER A 6 -8.05 8.42 -14.53
N PRO A 7 -7.88 7.70 -13.41
CA PRO A 7 -7.84 6.25 -13.43
C PRO A 7 -9.24 5.62 -13.50
N PHE A 8 -10.30 6.40 -13.31
CA PHE A 8 -11.67 5.91 -13.13
C PHE A 8 -12.57 6.22 -14.32
N ARG A 9 -13.67 5.48 -14.41
CA ARG A 9 -14.81 5.82 -15.26
C ARG A 9 -15.70 6.83 -14.53
N GLN A 10 -16.35 7.73 -15.26
CA GLN A 10 -17.18 8.82 -14.71
C GLN A 10 -18.25 8.35 -13.71
N ASP A 11 -18.85 7.19 -13.92
CA ASP A 11 -19.86 6.61 -13.02
C ASP A 11 -19.31 6.25 -11.63
N ILE A 12 -18.03 5.86 -11.57
CA ILE A 12 -17.33 5.56 -10.32
C ILE A 12 -16.96 6.84 -9.57
N GLU A 13 -16.56 7.89 -10.26
CA GLU A 13 -16.13 9.16 -9.66
C GLU A 13 -17.20 9.74 -8.72
N LEU A 14 -18.46 9.74 -9.16
CA LEU A 14 -19.60 10.19 -8.35
C LEU A 14 -19.88 9.30 -7.13
N CYS A 15 -19.53 8.02 -7.19
CA CYS A 15 -19.72 7.09 -6.08
C CYS A 15 -18.71 7.32 -4.94
N LEU A 16 -17.53 7.90 -5.23
CA LEU A 16 -16.48 8.15 -4.22
C LEU A 16 -16.91 9.16 -3.15
N ILE A 17 -17.81 10.07 -3.51
CA ILE A 17 -18.37 11.11 -2.65
C ILE A 17 -19.84 10.88 -2.30
N ASN A 18 -20.29 9.63 -2.37
CA ASN A 18 -21.66 9.32 -2.06
C ASN A 18 -21.98 9.73 -0.61
N ASN A 19 -23.14 10.38 -0.41
CA ASN A 19 -23.61 10.96 0.85
C ASN A 19 -22.84 12.19 1.39
N MET A 20 -22.00 12.84 0.58
CA MET A 20 -21.54 14.20 0.90
C MET A 20 -22.65 15.23 0.66
N ARG A 21 -22.80 16.19 1.58
CA ARG A 21 -23.83 17.25 1.52
C ARG A 21 -23.55 18.30 0.44
N ASP A 22 -22.28 18.63 0.21
CA ASP A 22 -21.83 19.59 -0.81
C ASP A 22 -20.91 18.89 -1.83
N LYS A 23 -21.50 18.41 -2.93
CA LYS A 23 -20.76 17.68 -3.97
C LYS A 23 -20.10 18.61 -4.98
N SER A 24 -20.64 19.80 -5.24
CA SER A 24 -20.20 20.66 -6.35
C SER A 24 -18.80 21.24 -6.11
N ASN A 25 -18.51 21.68 -4.87
CA ASN A 25 -17.18 22.15 -4.48
C ASN A 25 -16.12 21.03 -4.52
N TYR A 26 -16.53 19.79 -4.25
CA TYR A 26 -15.61 18.66 -4.31
C TYR A 26 -15.33 18.22 -5.75
N ILE A 27 -16.35 18.18 -6.62
CA ILE A 27 -16.23 17.82 -8.05
C ILE A 27 -15.18 18.70 -8.76
N SER A 28 -15.17 20.02 -8.49
CA SER A 28 -14.20 20.93 -9.11
C SER A 28 -12.75 20.62 -8.75
N LYS A 29 -12.50 20.01 -7.57
CA LYS A 29 -11.17 19.61 -7.10
C LYS A 29 -10.80 18.17 -7.48
N MET A 30 -11.77 17.34 -7.88
CA MET A 30 -11.55 15.92 -8.17
C MET A 30 -10.60 15.69 -9.35
N ASN A 31 -10.63 16.53 -10.38
CA ASN A 31 -9.78 16.34 -11.55
C ASN A 31 -8.29 16.37 -11.20
N ASN A 32 -7.86 17.30 -10.33
CA ASN A 32 -6.47 17.34 -9.86
C ASN A 32 -6.15 16.12 -8.98
N TYR A 33 -7.09 15.73 -8.12
CA TYR A 33 -6.93 14.55 -7.28
C TYR A 33 -6.79 13.25 -8.09
N PHE A 34 -7.54 13.10 -9.18
CA PHE A 34 -7.45 11.95 -10.07
C PHE A 34 -6.16 11.93 -10.87
N ARG A 35 -5.73 13.08 -11.41
CA ARG A 35 -4.41 13.21 -12.00
C ARG A 35 -3.30 12.83 -11.01
N TRP A 36 -3.42 13.28 -9.78
CA TRP A 36 -2.47 12.93 -8.71
C TRP A 36 -2.43 11.42 -8.46
N LEU A 37 -3.56 10.70 -8.45
CA LEU A 37 -3.57 9.24 -8.35
C LEU A 37 -2.82 8.54 -9.49
N CYS A 38 -2.86 9.10 -10.69
CA CYS A 38 -2.12 8.58 -11.84
C CYS A 38 -0.60 8.73 -11.70
N THR A 39 -0.13 9.74 -10.96
CA THR A 39 1.30 10.01 -10.79
C THR A 39 1.97 9.09 -9.77
N THR A 40 3.29 8.92 -9.92
CA THR A 40 4.11 8.18 -8.95
C THR A 40 4.44 9.07 -7.76
N PRO A 41 4.34 8.58 -6.51
CA PRO A 41 4.84 9.31 -5.36
C PRO A 41 6.34 9.60 -5.52
N GLN A 42 6.78 10.82 -5.21
CA GLN A 42 8.15 11.32 -5.38
C GLN A 42 9.15 10.79 -4.33
N ILE A 43 8.68 9.92 -3.44
CA ILE A 43 9.49 9.30 -2.41
C ILE A 43 9.30 7.79 -2.39
N THR A 44 10.38 7.08 -2.09
CA THR A 44 10.33 5.68 -1.66
C THR A 44 10.53 5.65 -0.15
N SER A 45 9.60 5.01 0.55
CA SER A 45 9.68 4.78 1.99
C SER A 45 10.11 3.34 2.26
N LEU A 46 11.09 3.21 3.15
CA LEU A 46 11.61 1.95 3.66
C LEU A 46 11.38 1.91 5.16
N ARG A 47 10.73 0.84 5.64
CA ARG A 47 10.68 0.53 7.06
C ARG A 47 11.88 -0.34 7.41
N VAL A 48 12.63 0.08 8.42
CA VAL A 48 13.74 -0.69 8.99
C VAL A 48 13.16 -1.66 10.02
N ASN A 49 13.60 -2.92 9.98
CA ASN A 49 13.28 -3.88 11.01
C ASN A 49 14.24 -3.71 12.20
N THR A 50 13.82 -2.97 13.20
CA THR A 50 14.60 -2.68 14.41
C THR A 50 14.89 -3.91 15.29
N LEU A 51 14.30 -5.07 14.99
CA LEU A 51 14.66 -6.35 15.62
C LEU A 51 15.94 -6.97 15.06
N GLN A 52 16.37 -6.56 13.87
CA GLN A 52 17.48 -7.20 13.14
C GLN A 52 18.51 -6.21 12.58
N SER A 53 18.12 -4.96 12.36
CA SER A 53 18.96 -3.91 11.77
C SER A 53 18.73 -2.59 12.49
N ASN A 54 19.60 -1.60 12.23
CA ASN A 54 19.38 -0.21 12.64
C ASN A 54 19.36 0.72 11.41
N PRO A 55 18.74 1.91 11.54
CA PRO A 55 18.59 2.85 10.42
C PRO A 55 19.91 3.37 9.85
N GLU A 56 20.91 3.64 10.71
CA GLU A 56 22.19 4.23 10.29
C GLU A 56 22.98 3.27 9.38
N ASP A 57 23.13 2.01 9.79
CA ASP A 57 23.79 0.98 8.99
C ASP A 57 23.06 0.74 7.66
N THR A 58 21.72 0.73 7.72
CA THR A 58 20.88 0.59 6.54
C THR A 58 21.10 1.73 5.53
N ILE A 59 21.19 2.97 5.99
CA ILE A 59 21.47 4.13 5.14
C ILE A 59 22.87 4.02 4.51
N ASN A 60 23.87 3.63 5.30
CA ASN A 60 25.24 3.49 4.81
C ASN A 60 25.33 2.43 3.70
N LEU A 61 24.61 1.31 3.83
CA LEU A 61 24.55 0.26 2.82
C LEU A 61 23.80 0.72 1.56
N LEU A 62 22.68 1.44 1.71
CA LEU A 62 21.95 2.04 0.59
C LEU A 62 22.83 3.02 -0.20
N LYS A 63 23.55 3.91 0.49
CA LYS A 63 24.46 4.88 -0.15
C LYS A 63 25.56 4.16 -0.95
N LYS A 64 26.20 3.14 -0.37
CA LYS A 64 27.23 2.32 -1.05
C LYS A 64 26.67 1.62 -2.30
N TYR A 65 25.49 1.03 -2.17
CA TYR A 65 24.80 0.40 -3.30
C TYR A 65 24.52 1.37 -4.44
N PHE A 66 23.94 2.53 -4.15
CA PHE A 66 23.66 3.53 -5.19
C PHE A 66 24.95 4.05 -5.84
N GLN A 67 26.02 4.23 -5.06
CA GLN A 67 27.33 4.59 -5.58
C GLN A 67 27.90 3.54 -6.55
N SER A 68 27.66 2.25 -6.30
CA SER A 68 28.11 1.17 -7.20
C SER A 68 27.33 1.08 -8.52
N ILE A 69 26.07 1.50 -8.55
CA ILE A 69 25.18 1.35 -9.72
C ILE A 69 25.14 2.62 -10.58
N LYS A 70 25.06 3.79 -9.94
CA LYS A 70 25.01 5.09 -10.61
C LYS A 70 25.89 6.10 -9.85
N PRO A 71 27.22 6.06 -10.00
CA PRO A 71 28.14 6.94 -9.27
C PRO A 71 27.88 8.44 -9.51
N ASN A 72 27.34 8.79 -10.69
CA ASN A 72 27.06 10.17 -11.07
C ASN A 72 25.67 10.68 -10.65
N MET A 73 24.82 9.82 -10.08
CA MET A 73 23.45 10.18 -9.69
C MET A 73 23.03 9.39 -8.44
N ILE A 74 23.45 9.89 -7.28
CA ILE A 74 23.14 9.29 -5.97
C ILE A 74 21.88 9.95 -5.41
N PRO A 75 20.83 9.18 -5.04
CA PRO A 75 19.65 9.75 -4.43
C PRO A 75 19.94 10.33 -3.05
N ASN A 76 19.14 11.30 -2.63
CA ASN A 76 19.11 11.70 -1.23
C ASN A 76 18.44 10.57 -0.41
N VAL A 77 19.23 9.93 0.45
CA VAL A 77 18.81 8.88 1.38
C VAL A 77 18.98 9.42 2.80
N SER A 78 17.87 9.59 3.51
CA SER A 78 17.85 10.14 4.87
C SER A 78 16.85 9.40 5.75
N MET A 79 17.03 9.48 7.07
CA MET A 79 15.97 9.11 8.00
C MET A 79 14.79 10.05 7.86
N HIS A 80 13.61 9.57 8.22
CA HIS A 80 12.43 10.41 8.36
C HIS A 80 12.54 11.26 9.63
N GLU A 81 12.17 12.55 9.55
CA GLU A 81 12.42 13.54 10.62
C GLU A 81 11.84 13.17 11.99
N LYS A 82 10.73 12.42 12.01
CA LYS A 82 9.98 12.08 13.23
C LYS A 82 9.82 10.57 13.48
N LEU A 83 10.15 9.73 12.51
CA LEU A 83 9.92 8.29 12.58
C LEU A 83 11.26 7.59 12.46
N GLU A 84 11.76 7.11 13.60
CA GLU A 84 13.12 6.58 13.73
C GLU A 84 13.36 5.30 12.91
N ASP A 85 12.30 4.53 12.66
CA ASP A 85 12.33 3.28 11.90
C ASP A 85 12.06 3.45 10.40
N VAL A 86 12.09 4.69 9.89
CA VAL A 86 11.79 5.00 8.49
C VAL A 86 12.95 5.68 7.80
N ILE A 87 13.30 5.16 6.62
CA ILE A 87 14.23 5.77 5.68
C ILE A 87 13.42 6.26 4.46
N ILE A 88 13.75 7.47 4.02
CA ILE A 88 13.19 8.11 2.83
C ILE A 88 14.26 8.22 1.77
N ILE A 89 13.90 7.82 0.55
CA ILE A 89 14.71 7.99 -0.65
C ILE A 89 13.95 8.93 -1.56
N GLN A 90 14.51 10.11 -1.82
CA GLN A 90 13.91 11.08 -2.74
C GLN A 90 14.16 10.65 -4.18
N HIS A 91 13.11 10.71 -5.00
CA HIS A 91 13.22 10.45 -6.43
C HIS A 91 13.89 11.64 -7.11
N VAL A 92 14.66 11.36 -8.16
CA VAL A 92 15.33 12.40 -8.95
C VAL A 92 14.72 12.34 -10.34
N PRO A 93 14.01 13.38 -10.80
CA PRO A 93 13.43 13.40 -12.14
C PRO A 93 14.51 13.13 -13.21
N SER A 94 14.35 12.05 -13.98
CA SER A 94 15.27 11.73 -15.08
C SER A 94 15.01 12.66 -16.26
N LYS A 95 16.07 13.23 -16.85
CA LYS A 95 16.00 13.73 -18.23
C LYS A 95 16.02 12.50 -19.13
N LEU A 96 14.83 12.02 -19.47
CA LEU A 96 14.67 10.81 -20.27
C LEU A 96 15.46 10.91 -21.58
N GLU A 97 16.15 9.84 -21.94
CA GLU A 97 16.72 9.68 -23.27
C GLU A 97 15.61 9.69 -24.33
N SER A 98 15.98 9.95 -25.57
CA SER A 98 15.06 9.92 -26.72
C SER A 98 14.36 8.58 -26.83
N ILE A 99 13.08 8.59 -27.21
CA ILE A 99 12.29 7.39 -27.48
C ILE A 99 13.01 6.48 -28.48
N HIS A 100 13.27 5.24 -28.09
CA HIS A 100 13.82 4.20 -28.96
C HIS A 100 12.76 3.64 -29.91
N LEU A 101 13.21 3.17 -31.08
CA LEU A 101 12.36 2.57 -32.12
C LEU A 101 11.75 1.22 -31.70
N LYS A 102 12.47 0.43 -30.92
CA LYS A 102 12.01 -0.87 -30.42
C LYS A 102 11.18 -0.65 -29.17
N GLU A 103 10.01 -1.28 -29.09
CA GLU A 103 9.10 -1.13 -27.96
C GLU A 103 8.78 -2.45 -27.26
N VAL A 104 8.52 -2.32 -25.96
CA VAL A 104 8.01 -3.37 -25.08
C VAL A 104 6.71 -2.88 -24.47
N ILE A 105 5.67 -3.70 -24.58
CA ILE A 105 4.34 -3.41 -24.03
C ILE A 105 4.12 -4.27 -22.79
N VAL A 106 3.70 -3.62 -21.70
CA VAL A 106 3.36 -4.26 -20.43
C VAL A 106 1.92 -3.92 -20.02
N ASP A 107 1.36 -4.70 -19.11
CA ASP A 107 0.07 -4.40 -18.53
C ASP A 107 0.13 -3.24 -17.51
N VAL A 108 -1.05 -2.79 -17.05
CA VAL A 108 -1.19 -1.70 -16.08
C VAL A 108 -0.48 -1.99 -14.75
N ALA A 109 -0.51 -3.24 -14.28
CA ALA A 109 0.06 -3.60 -12.99
C ALA A 109 1.59 -3.62 -13.03
N CYS A 110 2.15 -4.23 -14.08
CA CYS A 110 3.58 -4.23 -14.37
C CYS A 110 4.09 -2.81 -14.60
N GLY A 111 3.37 -1.99 -15.36
CA GLY A 111 3.72 -0.58 -15.56
C GLY A 111 3.80 0.21 -14.25
N ALA A 112 2.85 0.01 -13.34
CA ALA A 112 2.86 0.66 -12.04
C ALA A 112 4.03 0.19 -11.17
N ALA A 113 4.39 -1.10 -11.22
CA ALA A 113 5.56 -1.65 -10.53
C ALA A 113 6.87 -1.08 -11.10
N VAL A 114 7.00 -0.96 -12.42
CA VAL A 114 8.17 -0.36 -13.08
C VAL A 114 8.38 1.07 -12.63
N LEU A 115 7.31 1.88 -12.60
CA LEU A 115 7.37 3.24 -12.08
C LEU A 115 7.76 3.33 -10.60
N ARG A 116 7.58 2.24 -9.85
CA ARG A 116 7.97 2.10 -8.44
C ARG A 116 9.34 1.43 -8.28
N GLY A 117 10.15 1.35 -9.34
CA GLY A 117 11.53 0.88 -9.31
C GLY A 117 11.72 -0.60 -9.63
N ALA A 118 10.71 -1.30 -10.15
CA ALA A 118 10.85 -2.69 -10.58
C ALA A 118 11.48 -2.82 -11.98
N HIS A 119 12.19 -3.93 -12.21
CA HIS A 119 12.47 -4.40 -13.56
C HIS A 119 11.25 -5.11 -14.16
N ILE A 120 11.26 -5.35 -15.47
CA ILE A 120 10.19 -6.10 -16.13
C ILE A 120 10.58 -7.58 -16.13
N PHE A 121 9.82 -8.38 -15.41
CA PHE A 121 9.96 -9.84 -15.43
C PHE A 121 9.20 -10.45 -16.60
N ALA A 122 9.66 -11.59 -17.09
CA ALA A 122 9.10 -12.27 -18.26
C ALA A 122 7.56 -12.43 -18.25
N PRO A 123 6.90 -12.78 -17.12
CA PRO A 123 5.44 -12.87 -17.09
C PRO A 123 4.71 -11.55 -17.37
N GLY A 124 5.34 -10.40 -17.08
CA GLY A 124 4.78 -9.07 -17.25
C GLY A 124 4.90 -8.49 -18.66
N VAL A 125 5.64 -9.14 -19.56
CA VAL A 125 5.76 -8.71 -20.96
C VAL A 125 4.52 -9.19 -21.74
N LEU A 126 3.72 -8.25 -22.22
CA LEU A 126 2.60 -8.54 -23.14
C LEU A 126 3.09 -8.59 -24.59
N GLY A 127 3.86 -7.58 -24.99
CA GLY A 127 4.32 -7.42 -26.36
C GLY A 127 5.78 -7.00 -26.42
N MET A 128 6.48 -7.45 -27.46
CA MET A 128 7.85 -7.06 -27.76
C MET A 128 8.01 -7.14 -29.27
N VAL A 129 8.51 -6.08 -29.91
CA VAL A 129 8.61 -6.05 -31.38
C VAL A 129 9.50 -7.17 -31.92
N ASN A 130 9.20 -7.63 -33.14
CA ASN A 130 10.03 -8.62 -33.83
C ASN A 130 11.47 -8.14 -33.99
N GLY A 131 12.42 -9.07 -33.81
CA GLY A 131 13.84 -8.78 -33.94
C GLY A 131 14.50 -8.16 -32.70
N CYS A 132 13.79 -8.02 -31.57
CA CYS A 132 14.43 -7.71 -30.28
C CYS A 132 15.36 -8.84 -29.82
N GLN A 133 16.62 -8.50 -29.60
CA GLN A 133 17.71 -9.34 -29.12
C GLN A 133 18.22 -8.81 -27.77
N THR A 134 18.94 -9.65 -27.03
CA THR A 134 19.62 -9.24 -25.81
C THR A 134 20.59 -8.09 -26.08
N GLY A 135 20.57 -7.06 -25.23
CA GLY A 135 21.37 -5.85 -25.38
C GLY A 135 20.68 -4.71 -26.12
N ASP A 136 19.52 -4.95 -26.75
CA ASP A 136 18.76 -3.89 -27.40
C ASP A 136 18.19 -2.87 -26.40
N ASN A 137 18.34 -1.59 -26.72
CA ASN A 137 17.63 -0.50 -26.05
C ASN A 137 16.17 -0.44 -26.53
N VAL A 138 15.24 -0.38 -25.58
CA VAL A 138 13.81 -0.40 -25.83
C VAL A 138 13.06 0.67 -25.05
N SER A 139 12.02 1.21 -25.66
CA SER A 139 11.03 2.06 -25.01
C SER A 139 9.93 1.21 -24.37
N ILE A 140 9.59 1.51 -23.12
CA ILE A 140 8.60 0.75 -22.34
C ILE A 140 7.27 1.50 -22.35
N TYR A 141 6.21 0.79 -22.72
CA TYR A 141 4.85 1.32 -22.75
C TYR A 141 3.86 0.48 -21.96
N VAL A 142 2.90 1.15 -21.34
CA VAL A 142 1.75 0.53 -20.68
C VAL A 142 0.56 0.50 -21.62
N ASP A 143 -0.06 -0.66 -21.78
CA ASP A 143 -1.32 -0.81 -22.50
C ASP A 143 -2.50 -0.25 -21.67
N LEU A 144 -3.00 0.94 -22.03
CA LEU A 144 -4.18 1.53 -21.40
C LEU A 144 -5.49 0.99 -21.98
N ALA A 145 -5.47 0.56 -23.23
CA ALA A 145 -6.64 0.02 -23.93
C ALA A 145 -7.02 -1.38 -23.41
N LYS A 146 -6.07 -2.11 -22.82
CA LYS A 146 -6.18 -3.52 -22.42
C LYS A 146 -6.55 -4.44 -23.59
N LYS A 147 -5.93 -4.17 -24.75
CA LYS A 147 -6.16 -4.94 -25.99
C LYS A 147 -4.89 -5.64 -26.49
N CYS A 148 -3.75 -5.44 -25.83
CA CYS A 148 -2.50 -6.09 -26.19
C CYS A 148 -2.53 -7.55 -25.74
N ASN A 149 -2.61 -8.47 -26.70
CA ASN A 149 -2.54 -9.89 -26.42
C ASN A 149 -1.10 -10.33 -26.11
N LYS A 150 -0.95 -11.31 -25.23
CA LYS A 150 0.36 -11.89 -24.90
C LYS A 150 1.02 -12.43 -26.17
N GLY A 151 2.26 -12.01 -26.41
CA GLY A 151 3.01 -12.32 -27.62
C GLY A 151 2.86 -11.30 -28.75
N PHE A 152 2.27 -10.12 -28.51
CA PHE A 152 2.18 -9.08 -29.55
C PHE A 152 3.55 -8.70 -30.11
N SER A 153 3.68 -8.57 -31.44
CA SER A 153 4.97 -8.53 -32.15
C SER A 153 5.20 -7.33 -33.07
N LYS A 154 4.16 -6.52 -33.29
CA LYS A 154 4.20 -5.33 -34.13
C LYS A 154 4.26 -4.08 -33.25
N ILE A 155 4.40 -2.91 -33.87
CA ILE A 155 4.19 -1.65 -33.17
C ILE A 155 2.72 -1.55 -32.75
N TYR A 156 2.48 -1.37 -31.47
CA TYR A 156 1.18 -1.27 -30.82
C TYR A 156 0.59 0.12 -31.05
N LYS A 157 -0.56 0.16 -31.73
CA LYS A 157 -1.21 1.41 -32.19
C LYS A 157 -2.36 1.87 -31.31
N GLU A 158 -2.81 1.04 -30.36
CA GLU A 158 -3.87 1.42 -29.42
C GLU A 158 -3.34 2.40 -28.35
N ALA A 159 -4.24 2.91 -27.52
CA ALA A 159 -3.89 3.83 -26.44
C ALA A 159 -2.84 3.21 -25.49
N LYS A 160 -1.68 3.85 -25.43
CA LYS A 160 -0.54 3.43 -24.62
C LYS A 160 0.18 4.63 -24.01
N VAL A 161 0.90 4.38 -22.91
CA VAL A 161 1.65 5.42 -22.18
C VAL A 161 3.11 5.02 -22.07
N PHE A 162 4.01 5.91 -22.49
CA PHE A 162 5.45 5.74 -22.28
C PHE A 162 5.79 5.94 -20.80
N ILE A 163 6.58 5.01 -20.24
CA ILE A 163 6.95 5.06 -18.81
C ILE A 163 8.45 5.05 -18.55
N GLY A 164 9.28 4.81 -19.56
CA GLY A 164 10.73 4.73 -19.40
C GLY A 164 11.40 3.90 -20.48
N ASN A 165 12.71 3.72 -20.31
CA ASN A 165 13.56 2.95 -21.21
C ASN A 165 14.20 1.78 -20.46
N GLY A 166 14.71 0.80 -21.22
CA GLY A 166 15.43 -0.32 -20.66
C GLY A 166 16.22 -1.10 -21.70
N VAL A 167 16.96 -2.10 -21.22
CA VAL A 167 17.76 -3.01 -22.04
C VAL A 167 17.13 -4.39 -22.00
N VAL A 168 16.96 -5.00 -23.17
CA VAL A 168 16.46 -6.37 -23.28
C VAL A 168 17.50 -7.34 -22.73
N VAL A 169 17.09 -8.15 -21.76
CA VAL A 169 17.91 -9.23 -21.19
C VAL A 169 17.44 -10.58 -21.72
N MET A 170 16.12 -10.73 -21.90
CA MET A 170 15.50 -11.93 -22.47
C MET A 170 14.94 -11.62 -23.86
N PRO A 171 15.45 -12.27 -24.92
CA PRO A 171 14.98 -12.01 -26.27
C PRO A 171 13.55 -12.55 -26.46
N ARG A 172 12.87 -12.03 -27.48
CA ARG A 172 11.47 -12.38 -27.76
C ARG A 172 11.23 -13.90 -27.94
N SER A 173 12.16 -14.61 -28.56
CA SER A 173 12.09 -16.06 -28.78
C SER A 173 12.03 -16.84 -27.47
N SER A 174 12.70 -16.36 -26.42
CA SER A 174 12.68 -16.97 -25.09
C SER A 174 11.44 -16.61 -24.27
N LEU A 175 10.64 -15.63 -24.69
CA LEU A 175 9.42 -15.20 -24.00
C LEU A 175 8.15 -15.89 -24.51
N PHE A 176 8.07 -16.11 -25.82
CA PHE A 176 6.78 -16.46 -26.47
C PHE A 176 6.83 -17.75 -27.31
N SER A 177 7.86 -18.57 -27.18
CA SER A 177 7.84 -19.90 -27.83
C SER A 177 6.85 -20.85 -27.16
N PRO A 178 6.26 -21.80 -27.91
CA PRO A 178 5.36 -22.81 -27.34
C PRO A 178 6.03 -23.56 -26.17
N ASN A 179 5.24 -23.90 -25.14
CA ASN A 179 5.65 -24.66 -23.95
C ASN A 179 6.67 -24.00 -23.00
N LEU A 180 7.03 -22.73 -23.20
CA LEU A 180 7.86 -22.01 -22.25
C LEU A 180 7.05 -21.45 -21.06
N LYS A 181 7.63 -21.54 -19.86
CA LYS A 181 7.21 -20.80 -18.67
C LYS A 181 8.35 -19.86 -18.26
N PRO A 182 8.57 -18.77 -19.01
CA PRO A 182 9.73 -17.93 -18.82
C PRO A 182 9.63 -17.18 -17.49
N ASN A 183 10.74 -17.18 -16.74
CA ASN A 183 10.89 -16.54 -15.44
C ASN A 183 12.18 -15.72 -15.42
N GLY A 184 12.26 -14.76 -14.49
CA GLY A 184 13.40 -13.85 -14.39
C GLY A 184 13.19 -12.55 -15.16
N ILE A 185 14.23 -11.70 -15.15
CA ILE A 185 14.19 -10.36 -15.74
C ILE A 185 14.22 -10.47 -17.27
N ALA A 186 13.22 -9.89 -17.93
CA ALA A 186 13.15 -9.80 -19.38
C ALA A 186 13.69 -8.48 -19.91
N VAL A 187 13.41 -7.38 -19.20
CA VAL A 187 13.95 -6.05 -19.51
C VAL A 187 14.50 -5.43 -18.23
N GLN A 188 15.80 -5.13 -18.26
CA GLN A 188 16.45 -4.35 -17.23
C GLN A 188 16.16 -2.87 -17.48
N VAL A 189 15.21 -2.34 -16.70
CA VAL A 189 14.82 -0.93 -16.76
C VAL A 189 16.03 -0.05 -16.42
N SER A 190 16.37 0.89 -17.30
CA SER A 190 17.50 1.82 -17.14
C SER A 190 17.07 3.13 -16.51
N GLU A 191 15.91 3.64 -16.93
CA GLU A 191 15.31 4.87 -16.44
C GLU A 191 13.79 4.88 -16.58
N THR A 192 13.12 5.69 -15.77
CA THR A 192 11.67 5.86 -15.78
C THR A 192 11.29 7.33 -15.69
N ILE A 193 10.07 7.64 -16.15
CA ILE A 193 9.50 8.99 -16.02
C ILE A 193 9.30 9.39 -14.55
N SER A 194 9.30 8.43 -13.61
CA SER A 194 9.14 8.69 -12.19
C SER A 194 10.43 9.10 -11.49
N GLY A 195 11.61 8.79 -12.06
CA GLY A 195 12.87 9.00 -11.36
C GLY A 195 13.07 8.12 -10.11
N CYS A 196 12.22 7.10 -9.95
CA CYS A 196 12.33 6.15 -8.85
C CYS A 196 13.55 5.24 -9.05
N PHE A 197 14.39 5.15 -8.03
CA PHE A 197 15.56 4.28 -8.05
C PHE A 197 15.19 2.81 -7.87
N GLN A 198 15.87 1.93 -8.60
CA GLN A 198 15.75 0.49 -8.42
C GLN A 198 16.54 0.02 -7.20
N ILE A 199 15.87 -0.65 -6.28
CA ILE A 199 16.47 -1.22 -5.07
C ILE A 199 16.42 -2.73 -5.21
N SER A 200 17.59 -3.37 -5.26
CA SER A 200 17.68 -4.82 -5.30
C SER A 200 17.21 -5.41 -3.97
N GLU A 201 16.44 -6.49 -4.03
CA GLU A 201 16.04 -7.27 -2.85
C GLU A 201 17.26 -7.87 -2.11
N ASN A 202 18.40 -7.99 -2.79
CA ASN A 202 19.63 -8.56 -2.25
C ASN A 202 20.57 -7.52 -1.63
N ILE A 203 20.17 -6.25 -1.54
CA ILE A 203 21.02 -5.21 -0.94
C ILE A 203 21.30 -5.48 0.54
N LEU A 204 20.32 -6.07 1.22
CA LEU A 204 20.34 -6.39 2.64
C LEU A 204 19.79 -7.81 2.83
N PRO A 205 20.16 -8.48 3.92
CA PRO A 205 19.55 -9.76 4.27
C PRO A 205 18.02 -9.65 4.31
N PRO A 206 17.28 -10.69 3.90
CA PRO A 206 15.84 -10.72 4.00
C PRO A 206 15.35 -10.35 5.41
N GLY A 207 14.30 -9.53 5.49
CA GLY A 207 13.71 -9.12 6.77
C GLY A 207 14.38 -7.94 7.46
N TYR A 208 15.46 -7.36 6.91
CA TYR A 208 16.12 -6.17 7.49
C TYR A 208 15.37 -4.87 7.15
N ILE A 209 14.80 -4.82 5.95
CA ILE A 209 14.03 -3.68 5.45
C ILE A 209 12.76 -4.16 4.76
N LEU A 210 11.77 -3.27 4.70
CA LEU A 210 10.55 -3.46 3.93
C LEU A 210 10.24 -2.20 3.12
N LEU A 211 10.03 -2.36 1.82
CA LEU A 211 9.39 -1.33 1.01
C LEU A 211 7.92 -1.21 1.44
N GLN A 212 7.61 -0.17 2.19
CA GLN A 212 6.29 0.02 2.77
C GLN A 212 5.89 1.48 2.64
N ASN A 213 4.69 1.72 2.12
CA ASN A 213 4.18 3.08 1.96
C ASN A 213 4.09 3.77 3.33
N LEU A 214 4.62 4.99 3.41
CA LEU A 214 4.69 5.79 4.64
C LEU A 214 3.37 5.84 5.45
N PRO A 215 2.18 6.07 4.86
CA PRO A 215 0.92 6.03 5.64
C PRO A 215 0.63 4.69 6.32
N SER A 216 1.07 3.57 5.73
CA SER A 216 0.93 2.25 6.34
C SER A 216 1.86 2.05 7.54
N ILE A 217 3.02 2.72 7.57
CA ILE A 217 3.95 2.74 8.70
C ILE A 217 3.39 3.65 9.81
N ILE A 218 2.89 4.84 9.43
CA ILE A 218 2.25 5.79 10.34
C ILE A 218 1.06 5.16 11.06
N CYS A 219 0.28 4.31 10.37
CA CYS A 219 -0.84 3.59 10.98
C CYS A 219 -0.43 2.76 12.22
N VAL A 220 0.73 2.09 12.18
CA VAL A 220 1.23 1.32 13.32
C VAL A 220 1.78 2.23 14.42
N HIS A 221 2.41 3.35 14.06
CA HIS A 221 2.80 4.38 15.04
C HIS A 221 1.59 5.07 15.69
N ALA A 222 0.46 5.18 15.00
CA ALA A 222 -0.80 5.68 15.55
C ALA A 222 -1.42 4.69 16.55
N LEU A 223 -1.21 3.39 16.36
CA LEU A 223 -1.56 2.35 17.33
C LEU A 223 -0.68 2.44 18.59
N ASP A 224 0.56 2.92 18.41
CA ASP A 224 1.57 3.08 19.46
C ASP A 224 1.76 1.82 20.34
N PRO A 225 1.97 0.63 19.75
CA PRO A 225 2.03 -0.63 20.49
C PRO A 225 3.22 -0.66 21.46
N LYS A 226 3.01 -1.13 22.69
CA LYS A 226 4.02 -1.18 23.75
C LYS A 226 4.38 -2.62 24.12
N PRO A 227 5.62 -2.86 24.61
CA PRO A 227 5.98 -4.12 25.24
C PRO A 227 4.96 -4.54 26.31
N ASN A 228 4.65 -5.84 26.36
CA ASN A 228 3.76 -6.50 27.32
C ASN A 228 2.25 -6.22 27.15
N GLU A 229 1.84 -5.50 26.11
CA GLU A 229 0.42 -5.37 25.74
C GLU A 229 -0.10 -6.60 24.98
N ILE A 230 -1.43 -6.78 24.96
CA ILE A 230 -2.14 -7.78 24.16
C ILE A 230 -2.77 -7.06 22.95
N ILE A 231 -2.25 -7.34 21.76
CA ILE A 231 -2.61 -6.61 20.53
C ILE A 231 -3.19 -7.57 19.48
N LEU A 232 -4.26 -7.12 18.80
CA LEU A 232 -4.89 -7.84 17.69
C LEU A 232 -4.70 -7.11 16.37
N ASP A 233 -4.17 -7.80 15.37
CA ASP A 233 -4.26 -7.42 13.95
C ASP A 233 -5.34 -8.28 13.28
N MET A 234 -6.49 -7.66 12.99
CA MET A 234 -7.70 -8.38 12.52
C MET A 234 -7.63 -8.81 11.06
N CYS A 235 -6.75 -8.21 10.24
CA CYS A 235 -6.68 -8.44 8.80
C CYS A 235 -5.21 -8.42 8.38
N ALA A 236 -4.46 -9.38 8.93
CA ALA A 236 -3.01 -9.25 9.08
C ALA A 236 -2.21 -9.49 7.79
N SER A 237 -2.72 -10.24 6.82
CA SER A 237 -1.91 -10.61 5.65
C SER A 237 -1.60 -9.42 4.73
N PRO A 238 -0.37 -9.30 4.21
CA PRO A 238 0.73 -10.30 4.27
C PRO A 238 1.67 -10.19 5.48
N GLY A 239 1.36 -9.39 6.50
CA GLY A 239 2.17 -9.30 7.73
C GLY A 239 3.02 -8.04 7.83
N HIS A 240 2.88 -7.10 6.91
CA HIS A 240 3.68 -5.86 6.91
C HIS A 240 3.46 -5.02 8.16
N LYS A 241 2.21 -4.85 8.60
CA LYS A 241 1.85 -4.13 9.82
C LYS A 241 2.05 -5.01 11.07
N THR A 242 1.71 -6.28 10.99
CA THR A 242 1.95 -7.26 12.07
C THR A 242 3.42 -7.31 12.49
N SER A 243 4.35 -7.48 11.54
CA SER A 243 5.79 -7.48 11.82
C SER A 243 6.31 -6.14 12.32
N HIS A 244 5.63 -5.04 11.98
CA HIS A 244 5.95 -3.72 12.52
C HIS A 244 5.49 -3.57 13.97
N ILE A 245 4.28 -4.02 14.30
CA ILE A 245 3.78 -4.08 15.67
C ILE A 245 4.74 -4.90 16.54
N ALA A 246 5.13 -6.09 16.08
CA ALA A 246 6.08 -6.96 16.78
C ALA A 246 7.42 -6.26 17.06
N ALA A 247 7.94 -5.49 16.09
CA ALA A 247 9.18 -4.75 16.24
C ALA A 247 9.07 -3.63 17.30
N LEU A 248 8.00 -2.84 17.29
CA LEU A 248 7.77 -1.79 18.28
C LEU A 248 7.50 -2.35 19.69
N MET A 249 6.86 -3.52 19.79
CA MET A 249 6.70 -4.27 21.04
C MET A 249 8.00 -4.95 21.50
N LYS A 250 9.07 -4.91 20.69
CA LYS A 250 10.33 -5.65 20.93
C LYS A 250 10.10 -7.15 21.16
N ASN A 251 9.09 -7.72 20.49
CA ASN A 251 8.63 -9.10 20.68
C ASN A 251 8.24 -9.44 22.14
N GLN A 252 7.80 -8.47 22.95
CA GLN A 252 7.32 -8.66 24.32
C GLN A 252 5.82 -8.39 24.42
N GLY A 253 5.07 -9.30 25.08
CA GLY A 253 3.61 -9.28 25.11
C GLY A 253 2.99 -10.29 24.15
N THR A 254 1.70 -10.15 23.86
CA THR A 254 0.96 -11.08 23.00
C THR A 254 0.45 -10.35 21.76
N LEU A 255 0.96 -10.73 20.59
CA LEU A 255 0.46 -10.25 19.30
C LEU A 255 -0.33 -11.36 18.61
N VAL A 256 -1.61 -11.11 18.36
CA VAL A 256 -2.50 -12.00 17.62
C VAL A 256 -2.71 -11.46 16.22
N ALA A 257 -2.57 -12.31 15.21
CA ALA A 257 -2.71 -11.96 13.80
C ALA A 257 -3.69 -12.91 13.11
N ILE A 258 -4.75 -12.36 12.51
CA ILE A 258 -5.83 -13.14 11.89
C ILE A 258 -5.98 -12.79 10.42
N ASP A 259 -6.14 -13.81 9.59
CA ASP A 259 -6.63 -13.67 8.21
C ASP A 259 -7.52 -14.87 7.85
N LYS A 260 -8.41 -14.68 6.87
CA LYS A 260 -9.43 -15.65 6.47
C LYS A 260 -8.92 -16.65 5.41
N ILE A 261 -7.86 -16.32 4.68
CA ILE A 261 -7.44 -17.08 3.49
C ILE A 261 -6.18 -17.89 3.79
N THR A 262 -6.21 -19.21 3.56
CA THR A 262 -5.09 -20.12 3.84
C THR A 262 -3.77 -19.68 3.20
N LYS A 263 -3.79 -19.37 1.90
CA LYS A 263 -2.59 -18.88 1.18
C LYS A 263 -2.04 -17.57 1.76
N LYS A 264 -2.92 -16.71 2.28
CA LYS A 264 -2.53 -15.45 2.93
C LYS A 264 -1.91 -15.68 4.30
N ILE A 265 -2.35 -16.70 5.03
CA ILE A 265 -1.75 -17.15 6.29
C ILE A 265 -0.34 -17.71 6.05
N GLU A 266 -0.12 -18.47 4.99
CA GLU A 266 1.21 -18.96 4.62
C GLU A 266 2.18 -17.80 4.38
N LEU A 267 1.76 -16.81 3.56
CA LEU A 267 2.55 -15.59 3.32
C LEU A 267 2.81 -14.80 4.60
N LEU A 268 1.81 -14.68 5.48
CA LEU A 268 1.95 -14.01 6.78
C LEU A 268 2.97 -14.73 7.68
N LYS A 269 2.93 -16.06 7.74
CA LYS A 269 3.89 -16.87 8.51
C LYS A 269 5.32 -16.71 7.98
N GLU A 270 5.48 -16.82 6.66
CA GLU A 270 6.78 -16.63 5.99
C GLU A 270 7.33 -15.22 6.25
N HIS A 271 6.49 -14.19 6.10
CA HIS A 271 6.88 -12.81 6.36
C HIS A 271 7.28 -12.59 7.81
N CYS A 272 6.50 -13.07 8.78
CA CYS A 272 6.84 -12.96 10.20
C CYS A 272 8.14 -13.71 10.54
N ALA A 273 8.37 -14.90 9.96
CA ALA A 273 9.62 -15.63 10.14
C ALA A 273 10.82 -14.84 9.61
N ASN A 274 10.73 -14.31 8.38
CA ASN A 274 11.79 -13.49 7.78
C ASN A 274 12.09 -12.24 8.61
N PHE A 275 11.06 -11.60 9.18
CA PHE A 275 11.19 -10.40 10.01
C PHE A 275 11.51 -10.70 11.48
N ASN A 276 11.67 -11.96 11.89
CA ASN A 276 11.83 -12.37 13.29
C ASN A 276 10.73 -11.78 14.21
N ALA A 277 9.51 -11.67 13.68
CA ALA A 277 8.36 -11.12 14.36
C ALA A 277 7.58 -12.24 15.07
N LYS A 278 7.44 -12.15 16.39
CA LYS A 278 6.67 -13.12 17.18
C LYS A 278 5.19 -12.74 17.16
N ALA A 279 4.34 -13.64 16.66
CA ALA A 279 2.89 -13.48 16.65
C ALA A 279 2.18 -14.84 16.69
N HIS A 280 1.02 -14.89 17.34
CA HIS A 280 0.07 -16.00 17.28
C HIS A 280 -0.82 -15.83 16.04
N ILE A 281 -0.60 -16.65 15.02
CA ILE A 281 -1.25 -16.52 13.71
C ILE A 281 -2.38 -17.54 13.55
N PHE A 282 -3.60 -17.06 13.30
CA PHE A 282 -4.80 -17.90 13.16
C PHE A 282 -5.52 -17.70 11.83
N LEU A 283 -5.93 -18.82 11.22
CA LEU A 283 -6.84 -18.84 10.07
C LEU A 283 -8.28 -18.72 10.58
N SER A 284 -8.91 -17.56 10.45
CA SER A 284 -10.29 -17.33 10.90
C SER A 284 -10.96 -16.16 10.18
N ASP A 285 -12.29 -16.13 10.19
CA ASP A 285 -13.06 -14.98 9.70
C ASP A 285 -13.23 -13.97 10.83
N SER A 286 -12.53 -12.83 10.74
CA SER A 286 -12.57 -11.74 11.71
C SER A 286 -13.95 -11.09 11.90
N THR A 287 -14.97 -11.46 11.11
CA THR A 287 -16.36 -11.09 11.39
C THR A 287 -17.04 -11.97 12.45
N SER A 288 -16.39 -13.07 12.85
CA SER A 288 -16.93 -14.10 13.76
C SER A 288 -15.96 -14.44 14.91
N ILE A 289 -15.00 -13.57 15.23
CA ILE A 289 -13.98 -13.82 16.26
C ILE A 289 -14.40 -13.38 17.67
N PHE A 290 -15.54 -12.71 17.82
CA PHE A 290 -16.08 -12.33 19.12
C PHE A 290 -17.14 -13.33 19.58
N GLN A 291 -16.99 -13.86 20.80
CA GLN A 291 -18.02 -14.64 21.48
C GLN A 291 -18.01 -14.29 22.98
N PRO A 292 -19.10 -13.73 23.54
CA PRO A 292 -19.13 -13.22 24.93
C PRO A 292 -18.71 -14.23 25.99
N PHE A 293 -19.05 -15.51 25.81
CA PHE A 293 -18.80 -16.60 26.76
C PHE A 293 -17.60 -17.49 26.37
N SER A 294 -16.73 -17.03 25.46
CA SER A 294 -15.51 -17.76 25.16
C SER A 294 -14.59 -17.81 26.37
N THR A 295 -13.94 -18.95 26.57
CA THR A 295 -12.89 -19.16 27.58
C THR A 295 -11.49 -19.19 26.96
N ASN A 296 -11.38 -18.98 25.64
CA ASN A 296 -10.10 -18.96 24.95
C ASN A 296 -9.29 -17.72 25.37
N THR A 297 -7.99 -17.94 25.60
CA THR A 297 -7.02 -16.85 25.73
C THR A 297 -6.57 -16.39 24.34
N PRO A 298 -5.99 -15.17 24.22
CA PRO A 298 -5.42 -14.68 22.95
C PRO A 298 -4.49 -15.68 22.25
N GLU A 299 -3.70 -16.44 23.01
CA GLU A 299 -2.73 -17.43 22.52
C GLU A 299 -3.37 -18.72 22.01
N ASN A 300 -4.59 -19.03 22.45
CA ASN A 300 -5.33 -20.25 22.09
C ASN A 300 -6.22 -20.05 20.84
N GLY A 301 -6.36 -18.81 20.37
CA GLY A 301 -7.06 -18.48 19.14
C GLY A 301 -8.55 -18.15 19.31
N PRO A 302 -9.19 -17.61 18.26
CA PRO A 302 -10.57 -17.15 18.31
C PRO A 302 -11.56 -18.33 18.46
N PRO A 303 -12.78 -18.07 18.96
CA PRO A 303 -13.33 -16.76 19.30
C PRO A 303 -12.88 -16.29 20.69
N TYR A 304 -12.94 -14.98 20.94
CA TYR A 304 -12.47 -14.34 22.18
C TYR A 304 -13.61 -13.68 22.95
N PRO A 305 -13.51 -13.59 24.30
CA PRO A 305 -14.47 -12.86 25.13
C PRO A 305 -14.37 -11.33 24.94
N ALA A 306 -15.34 -10.60 25.50
CA ALA A 306 -15.35 -9.13 25.45
C ALA A 306 -14.15 -8.54 26.20
N GLY A 307 -13.61 -7.42 25.71
CA GLY A 307 -12.53 -6.70 26.41
C GLY A 307 -11.24 -7.52 26.57
N THR A 308 -10.82 -8.22 25.51
CA THR A 308 -9.64 -9.09 25.52
C THR A 308 -8.36 -8.33 25.20
N PHE A 309 -8.40 -7.35 24.28
CA PHE A 309 -7.20 -6.72 23.71
C PHE A 309 -7.02 -5.30 24.22
N ASP A 310 -5.78 -4.95 24.60
CA ASP A 310 -5.39 -3.58 24.95
C ASP A 310 -5.45 -2.69 23.71
N LYS A 311 -5.03 -3.23 22.56
CA LYS A 311 -5.03 -2.51 21.29
C LYS A 311 -5.46 -3.38 20.12
N ILE A 312 -6.15 -2.78 19.17
CA ILE A 312 -6.64 -3.47 17.96
C ILE A 312 -6.30 -2.63 16.73
N LEU A 313 -5.62 -3.26 15.77
CA LEU A 313 -5.47 -2.76 14.42
C LEU A 313 -6.53 -3.40 13.52
N LEU A 314 -7.37 -2.55 12.93
CA LEU A 314 -8.29 -2.91 11.87
C LEU A 314 -7.86 -2.22 10.56
N ASP A 315 -6.87 -2.82 9.89
CA ASP A 315 -6.51 -2.47 8.51
C ASP A 315 -7.49 -3.14 7.55
N ALA A 316 -8.65 -2.51 7.37
CA ALA A 316 -9.80 -3.19 6.80
C ALA A 316 -9.63 -3.46 5.29
N PRO A 317 -10.11 -4.62 4.79
CA PRO A 317 -10.27 -4.84 3.36
C PRO A 317 -11.09 -3.71 2.75
N CYS A 318 -10.56 -3.09 1.70
CA CYS A 318 -11.15 -1.92 1.07
C CYS A 318 -11.00 -1.98 -0.45
N SER A 319 -11.63 -1.04 -1.13
CA SER A 319 -11.56 -0.87 -2.59
C SER A 319 -10.17 -0.52 -3.13
N ALA A 320 -9.20 -0.19 -2.26
CA ALA A 320 -7.80 0.09 -2.60
C ALA A 320 -7.60 1.18 -3.67
N LEU A 321 -8.50 2.17 -3.70
CA LEU A 321 -8.52 3.23 -4.71
C LEU A 321 -7.46 4.32 -4.51
N GLY A 322 -6.70 4.28 -3.43
CA GLY A 322 -5.63 5.23 -3.15
C GLY A 322 -4.26 4.81 -3.70
N ARG A 323 -4.15 3.66 -4.37
CA ARG A 323 -2.85 3.18 -4.89
C ARG A 323 -2.25 4.18 -5.88
N ARG A 324 -0.93 4.34 -5.87
CA ARG A 324 -0.20 5.22 -6.78
C ARG A 324 1.12 4.58 -7.23
N PRO A 325 1.50 4.72 -8.52
CA PRO A 325 0.71 5.30 -9.61
C PRO A 325 -0.44 4.38 -10.04
N GLN A 326 -1.50 4.97 -10.57
CA GLN A 326 -2.69 4.24 -11.01
C GLN A 326 -3.10 4.68 -12.40
N PHE A 327 -2.81 3.88 -13.42
CA PHE A 327 -3.16 4.25 -14.80
C PHE A 327 -4.63 4.02 -15.13
N ARG A 328 -5.22 2.98 -14.56
CA ARG A 328 -6.59 2.56 -14.84
C ARG A 328 -7.12 1.66 -13.72
N ASN A 329 -8.39 1.80 -13.39
CA ASN A 329 -9.09 0.97 -12.43
C ASN A 329 -10.48 0.58 -12.95
N ASP A 330 -10.71 -0.72 -13.06
CA ASP A 330 -11.97 -1.28 -13.58
C ASP A 330 -12.93 -1.72 -12.47
N ILE A 331 -12.80 -1.18 -11.25
CA ILE A 331 -13.75 -1.42 -10.17
C ILE A 331 -15.17 -1.08 -10.64
N THR A 332 -16.14 -1.89 -10.22
CA THR A 332 -17.54 -1.64 -10.46
C THR A 332 -18.17 -1.00 -9.23
N LYS A 333 -19.26 -0.24 -9.44
CA LYS A 333 -20.04 0.33 -8.34
C LYS A 333 -20.48 -0.73 -7.32
N ALA A 334 -20.90 -1.91 -7.79
CA ALA A 334 -21.32 -3.01 -6.93
C ALA A 334 -20.18 -3.49 -6.01
N VAL A 335 -18.96 -3.64 -6.57
CA VAL A 335 -17.77 -4.03 -5.78
C VAL A 335 -17.35 -2.91 -4.82
N LEU A 336 -17.37 -1.65 -5.24
CA LEU A 336 -17.04 -0.52 -4.37
C LEU A 336 -17.97 -0.46 -3.13
N LEU A 337 -19.27 -0.65 -3.34
CA LEU A 337 -20.26 -0.55 -2.26
C LEU A 337 -20.30 -1.78 -1.34
N SER A 338 -19.74 -2.93 -1.76
CA SER A 338 -19.78 -4.17 -0.96
C SER A 338 -18.81 -4.17 0.23
N TYR A 339 -17.80 -3.30 0.23
CA TYR A 339 -16.82 -3.20 1.32
C TYR A 339 -17.41 -2.60 2.60
N VAL A 340 -18.32 -1.63 2.50
CA VAL A 340 -18.86 -0.90 3.66
C VAL A 340 -19.58 -1.83 4.66
N PRO A 341 -20.49 -2.74 4.24
CA PRO A 341 -21.10 -3.69 5.16
C PRO A 341 -20.08 -4.62 5.86
N LEU A 342 -19.05 -5.07 5.14
CA LEU A 342 -17.99 -5.90 5.70
C LEU A 342 -17.17 -5.14 6.75
N GLN A 343 -16.74 -3.92 6.42
CA GLN A 343 -16.00 -3.04 7.33
C GLN A 343 -16.77 -2.77 8.62
N LYS A 344 -18.09 -2.51 8.53
CA LYS A 344 -18.95 -2.34 9.71
C LYS A 344 -19.04 -3.60 10.60
N LYS A 345 -19.06 -4.79 10.01
CA LYS A 345 -19.05 -6.06 10.77
C LYS A 345 -17.72 -6.27 11.49
N LEU A 346 -16.60 -6.05 10.79
CA LEU A 346 -15.25 -6.13 11.37
C LEU A 346 -15.08 -5.12 12.51
N PHE A 347 -15.46 -3.86 12.26
CA PHE A 347 -15.37 -2.79 13.25
C PHE A 347 -16.21 -3.10 14.51
N SER A 348 -17.42 -3.67 14.34
CA SER A 348 -18.24 -4.04 15.49
C SER A 348 -17.57 -5.10 16.37
N ASN A 349 -16.94 -6.12 15.76
CA ASN A 349 -16.17 -7.12 16.50
C ASN A 349 -14.97 -6.47 17.21
N ALA A 350 -14.26 -5.55 16.54
CA ALA A 350 -13.14 -4.82 17.13
C ALA A 350 -13.57 -4.09 18.42
N VAL A 351 -14.68 -3.34 18.39
CA VAL A 351 -15.16 -2.60 19.57
C VAL A 351 -15.53 -3.54 20.73
N HIS A 352 -16.20 -4.66 20.46
CA HIS A 352 -16.54 -5.63 21.51
C HIS A 352 -15.31 -6.27 22.17
N LEU A 353 -14.27 -6.52 21.37
CA LEU A 353 -13.03 -7.15 21.80
C LEU A 353 -12.06 -6.18 22.47
N LEU A 354 -12.25 -4.87 22.30
CA LEU A 354 -11.39 -3.84 22.87
C LEU A 354 -11.66 -3.67 24.36
N LYS A 355 -10.60 -3.67 25.17
CA LYS A 355 -10.66 -3.32 26.60
C LYS A 355 -11.16 -1.89 26.79
N LYS A 356 -11.66 -1.62 28.00
CA LYS A 356 -11.81 -0.25 28.47
C LYS A 356 -10.44 0.45 28.46
N ASP A 357 -10.45 1.72 28.07
CA ASP A 357 -9.30 2.59 27.81
C ASP A 357 -8.35 2.08 26.71
N GLY A 358 -8.73 1.00 26.00
CA GLY A 358 -7.96 0.43 24.90
C GLY A 358 -7.99 1.31 23.65
N ILE A 359 -7.07 1.03 22.71
CA ILE A 359 -6.93 1.77 21.45
C ILE A 359 -7.36 0.92 20.25
N LEU A 360 -8.25 1.47 19.42
CA LEU A 360 -8.60 0.90 18.12
C LEU A 360 -8.11 1.84 17.01
N VAL A 361 -7.25 1.33 16.12
CA VAL A 361 -6.89 2.02 14.88
C VAL A 361 -7.63 1.38 13.71
N TYR A 362 -8.44 2.18 13.04
CA TYR A 362 -9.06 1.83 11.76
C TYR A 362 -8.27 2.47 10.62
N SER A 363 -7.88 1.68 9.62
CA SER A 363 -7.23 2.21 8.43
C SER A 363 -7.70 1.57 7.13
N THR A 364 -7.57 2.32 6.04
CA THR A 364 -7.80 1.85 4.68
C THR A 364 -6.80 2.48 3.71
N CYS A 365 -6.54 1.80 2.58
CA CYS A 365 -5.80 2.36 1.44
C CYS A 365 -6.75 2.84 0.33
N THR A 366 -7.92 3.35 0.70
CA THR A 366 -8.91 3.92 -0.23
C THR A 366 -9.15 5.40 0.04
N ILE A 367 -9.72 6.05 -0.97
CA ILE A 367 -10.09 7.47 -0.95
C ILE A 367 -11.61 7.65 -0.80
N SER A 368 -12.37 6.56 -0.81
CA SER A 368 -13.84 6.55 -0.73
C SER A 368 -14.34 7.10 0.60
N VAL A 369 -15.20 8.12 0.55
CA VAL A 369 -15.86 8.67 1.75
C VAL A 369 -16.73 7.61 2.43
N GLY A 370 -17.32 6.71 1.64
CA GLY A 370 -18.16 5.61 2.12
C GLY A 370 -17.43 4.64 3.06
N GLU A 371 -16.15 4.39 2.78
CA GLU A 371 -15.30 3.46 3.53
C GLU A 371 -14.49 4.17 4.63
N ASN A 372 -14.44 5.50 4.63
CA ASN A 372 -13.60 6.29 5.53
C ASN A 372 -14.47 7.08 6.52
N GLU A 373 -14.73 8.36 6.24
CA GLU A 373 -15.45 9.27 7.14
C GLU A 373 -16.86 8.74 7.51
N ASN A 374 -17.54 8.06 6.59
CA ASN A 374 -18.86 7.48 6.86
C ASN A 374 -18.79 6.26 7.80
N ILE A 375 -17.68 5.51 7.82
CA ILE A 375 -17.47 4.44 8.82
C ILE A 375 -17.24 5.06 10.19
N VAL A 376 -16.42 6.12 10.28
CA VAL A 376 -16.18 6.85 11.54
C VAL A 376 -17.49 7.41 12.11
N ALA A 377 -18.27 8.13 11.30
CA ALA A 377 -19.54 8.70 11.74
C ALA A 377 -20.55 7.63 12.18
N TRP A 378 -20.60 6.49 11.47
CA TRP A 378 -21.43 5.37 11.87
C TRP A 378 -20.96 4.73 13.19
N ALA A 379 -19.65 4.59 13.40
CA ALA A 379 -19.08 3.99 14.60
C ALA A 379 -19.38 4.83 15.83
N LEU A 380 -19.13 6.15 15.78
CA LEU A 380 -19.40 7.08 16.88
C LEU A 380 -20.90 7.14 17.25
N LYS A 381 -21.79 6.99 16.25
CA LYS A 381 -23.23 6.89 16.51
C LYS A 381 -23.65 5.54 17.11
N LYS A 382 -23.03 4.44 16.68
CA LYS A 382 -23.41 3.08 17.09
C LYS A 382 -22.84 2.70 18.46
N PHE A 383 -21.66 3.20 18.80
CA PHE A 383 -20.91 2.86 20.01
C PHE A 383 -20.68 4.11 20.85
N PRO A 384 -21.60 4.46 21.78
CA PRO A 384 -21.51 5.69 22.57
C PRO A 384 -20.31 5.75 23.52
N ASP A 385 -19.74 4.60 23.86
CA ASP A 385 -18.52 4.46 24.67
C ASP A 385 -17.23 4.70 23.85
N LEU A 386 -17.33 4.76 22.51
CA LEU A 386 -16.21 4.99 21.62
C LEU A 386 -16.00 6.49 21.38
N THR A 387 -14.78 6.97 21.57
CA THR A 387 -14.40 8.36 21.31
C THR A 387 -13.24 8.42 20.32
N LEU A 388 -13.30 9.31 19.34
CA LEU A 388 -12.21 9.59 18.42
C LEU A 388 -11.10 10.37 19.14
N ILE A 389 -9.83 10.01 18.92
CA ILE A 389 -8.69 10.63 19.59
C ILE A 389 -7.62 11.08 18.60
N GLU A 390 -6.82 12.05 19.01
CA GLU A 390 -5.65 12.49 18.25
C GLU A 390 -4.53 11.45 18.34
N THR A 391 -3.84 11.24 17.23
CA THR A 391 -2.67 10.37 17.14
C THR A 391 -1.39 11.14 17.45
N LYS A 392 -0.40 10.49 18.09
CA LYS A 392 0.91 11.06 18.40
C LYS A 392 1.59 11.78 17.21
N PHE A 393 1.43 11.24 16.00
CA PHE A 393 1.96 11.85 14.79
C PHE A 393 0.84 12.11 13.78
N HIS A 394 0.70 13.38 13.38
CA HIS A 394 -0.26 13.81 12.38
C HIS A 394 0.48 14.30 11.12
N PHE A 395 0.52 13.44 10.08
CA PHE A 395 1.19 13.73 8.79
C PHE A 395 0.21 13.91 7.63
N GLY A 396 -1.00 13.37 7.76
CA GLY A 396 -2.09 13.57 6.81
C GLY A 396 -2.72 14.95 6.93
N SER A 397 -3.71 15.22 6.07
CA SER A 397 -4.71 16.25 6.30
C SER A 397 -5.81 15.74 7.21
N GLY A 398 -6.68 16.62 7.68
CA GLY A 398 -7.96 16.22 8.25
C GLY A 398 -8.86 15.50 7.23
N GLY A 399 -9.98 14.99 7.71
CA GLY A 399 -11.05 14.41 6.91
C GLY A 399 -11.72 15.42 5.99
N LEU A 400 -12.55 14.93 5.07
CA LEU A 400 -13.23 15.78 4.10
C LEU A 400 -14.45 16.52 4.71
N ASP A 401 -14.53 17.82 4.43
CA ASP A 401 -15.70 18.65 4.73
C ASP A 401 -16.97 18.11 4.05
N GLY A 402 -18.16 18.43 4.58
CA GLY A 402 -19.44 18.01 3.97
C GLY A 402 -19.82 16.56 4.24
N THR A 403 -19.05 15.85 5.06
CA THR A 403 -19.42 14.55 5.64
C THR A 403 -20.30 14.75 6.90
N SER A 404 -20.64 13.65 7.59
CA SER A 404 -21.43 13.73 8.83
C SER A 404 -20.60 14.01 10.08
N LEU A 405 -19.28 14.13 9.94
CA LEU A 405 -18.37 14.46 11.03
C LEU A 405 -18.37 15.98 11.30
N SER A 406 -18.25 16.35 12.57
CA SER A 406 -18.02 17.71 13.02
C SER A 406 -16.63 18.20 12.62
N LYS A 407 -16.41 19.52 12.63
CA LYS A 407 -15.09 20.11 12.34
C LYS A 407 -13.98 19.60 13.26
N GLU A 408 -14.31 19.28 14.50
CA GLU A 408 -13.35 18.74 15.44
C GLU A 408 -13.01 17.29 15.13
N GLU A 409 -14.00 16.45 14.88
CA GLU A 409 -13.77 15.05 14.46
C GLU A 409 -12.99 14.95 13.15
N LEU A 410 -13.22 15.88 12.20
CA LEU A 410 -12.46 15.95 10.96
C LEU A 410 -10.96 16.23 11.20
N ARG A 411 -10.58 16.94 12.27
CA ARG A 411 -9.17 17.20 12.61
C ARG A 411 -8.50 15.99 13.24
N LEU A 412 -9.26 15.11 13.88
CA LEU A 412 -8.73 13.95 14.61
C LEU A 412 -8.42 12.76 13.68
N VAL A 413 -9.10 12.67 12.52
CA VAL A 413 -8.77 11.68 11.50
C VAL A 413 -7.61 12.16 10.61
N GLN A 414 -6.89 11.22 10.00
CA GLN A 414 -5.83 11.52 9.03
C GLN A 414 -6.17 10.96 7.66
N ARG A 415 -6.19 11.83 6.65
CA ARG A 415 -6.31 11.48 5.24
C ARG A 415 -5.02 11.85 4.51
N PHE A 416 -4.53 10.91 3.71
CA PHE A 416 -3.41 11.13 2.80
C PHE A 416 -3.96 11.28 1.39
N GLY A 417 -3.56 12.33 0.69
CA GLY A 417 -4.19 12.79 -0.54
C GLY A 417 -3.37 13.87 -1.23
N GLU A 418 -3.87 14.40 -2.35
CA GLU A 418 -3.19 15.46 -3.13
C GLU A 418 -2.85 16.71 -2.29
N CYS A 419 -3.73 17.12 -1.37
CA CYS A 419 -3.48 18.26 -0.47
C CYS A 419 -2.59 17.95 0.74
N SER A 420 -2.14 16.70 0.94
CA SER A 420 -1.35 16.35 2.11
C SER A 420 0.11 16.80 1.95
N LYS A 421 0.76 17.16 3.06
CA LYS A 421 2.17 17.60 3.04
C LYS A 421 3.14 16.52 2.55
N THR A 422 2.72 15.27 2.64
CA THR A 422 3.51 14.09 2.30
C THR A 422 3.01 13.52 0.98
N ASP A 423 3.85 13.52 -0.05
CA ASP A 423 3.48 12.89 -1.32
C ASP A 423 3.49 11.36 -1.22
N SER A 424 2.33 10.77 -0.91
CA SER A 424 2.15 9.33 -0.66
C SER A 424 0.96 8.75 -1.40
N ILE A 425 0.69 7.46 -1.23
CA ILE A 425 -0.60 6.89 -1.68
C ILE A 425 -1.79 7.57 -0.96
N GLY A 426 -2.98 7.44 -1.54
CA GLY A 426 -4.24 7.72 -0.86
C GLY A 426 -4.46 6.73 0.29
N PHE A 427 -4.70 7.25 1.49
CA PHE A 427 -4.81 6.43 2.71
C PHE A 427 -5.67 7.15 3.76
N PHE A 428 -6.23 6.41 4.70
CA PHE A 428 -7.03 6.94 5.80
C PHE A 428 -6.71 6.24 7.11
N ILE A 429 -6.65 7.00 8.21
CA ILE A 429 -6.41 6.52 9.56
C ILE A 429 -7.39 7.23 10.51
N ALA A 430 -8.06 6.47 11.36
CA ALA A 430 -8.85 6.98 12.48
C ALA A 430 -8.50 6.19 13.74
N CYS A 431 -8.23 6.89 14.83
CA CYS A 431 -7.85 6.30 16.11
C CYS A 431 -8.94 6.55 17.15
N PHE A 432 -9.32 5.52 17.89
CA PHE A 432 -10.39 5.55 18.86
C PHE A 432 -9.94 5.00 20.20
N THR A 433 -10.57 5.48 21.27
CA THR A 433 -10.51 4.86 22.60
C THR A 433 -11.92 4.51 23.08
N ARG A 434 -12.02 3.49 23.95
CA ARG A 434 -13.29 3.04 24.54
C ARG A 434 -13.32 3.40 26.03
N LYS A 435 -14.28 4.19 26.46
CA LYS A 435 -14.40 4.71 27.85
C LYS A 435 -15.00 3.71 28.85
#